data_AF-A0A2E5I3T2-F1
#
_entry.id   AF-A0A2E5I3T2-F1
#
_cell.length_a   1.000
_cell.length_b   1.000
_cell.length_c   1.000
_cell.angle_alpha   90.00
_cell.angle_beta   90.00
_cell.angle_gamma   90.00
#
_symmetry.space_group_name_H-M   'P 1'
#
loop_
_entity.id
_entity.type
_entity.pdbx_description
1 polymer ?
#
loop_
_entity_poly.entity_id
_entity_poly.type
_entity_poly.pdbx_seq_one_letter_code
_entity_poly.pdbx_strand_id
1 'polypeptide(L)'
;MKKGLLLLPLLIHTGCIDEEPAAYEEKLVVYASLTAGLPMGVLGDTCIVSLSADITEEKNPQALFVSDAFVTVHEVGQTATDTLLPVPGSPGRYLSKESVIFDPGKTYRLEATWQDFKVYGETKVPENIEFSSPSGETYICDGNERLVDNVNTENFNIAWLQETAGFEEIFQKIDFTKISTAIYRNERCYVGSFASFPLFFLNFNSEDYSTIQISSFALESEVRGLEPLTGRGDDNPFFDYNRNGMRDSTFVNLIYDTTSLYQLWKEDYLRLENGDPYRINPFQWQVVESPVPMSWLFFNYYGLHLITLSATDDNYYNYYSGDPVAQNEFLLPEGNIIDGYGLFFSKASKAFLVNIVPDSGDAE
;
A
#
# COMPACT_ATOMS: atom_id res chain seq x y z
N MET A 1 -55.47 16.29 -46.80
CA MET A 1 -54.23 16.88 -46.25
C MET A 1 -53.38 15.75 -45.67
N LYS A 2 -52.43 15.21 -46.45
CA LYS A 2 -51.47 14.19 -45.97
C LYS A 2 -50.13 14.88 -45.74
N LYS A 3 -49.70 14.92 -44.48
CA LYS A 3 -48.43 15.51 -44.03
C LYS A 3 -47.29 14.64 -44.55
N GLY A 4 -46.37 15.25 -45.30
CA GLY A 4 -45.13 14.61 -45.73
C GLY A 4 -44.17 14.47 -44.55
N LEU A 5 -43.68 13.25 -44.33
CA LEU A 5 -42.64 12.96 -43.36
C LEU A 5 -41.29 13.19 -44.06
N LEU A 6 -40.62 14.30 -43.75
CA LEU A 6 -39.21 14.51 -44.13
C LEU A 6 -38.35 13.65 -43.20
N LEU A 7 -37.73 12.59 -43.73
CA LEU A 7 -36.64 11.88 -43.06
C LEU A 7 -35.33 12.64 -43.33
N LEU A 8 -34.77 13.22 -42.27
CA LEU A 8 -33.42 13.77 -42.25
C LEU A 8 -32.43 12.61 -42.05
N PRO A 9 -31.42 12.40 -42.91
CA PRO A 9 -30.42 11.38 -42.67
C PRO A 9 -29.46 11.87 -41.58
N LEU A 10 -29.47 11.18 -40.44
CA LEU A 10 -28.51 11.35 -39.35
C LEU A 10 -27.17 10.76 -39.82
N LEU A 11 -26.20 11.60 -40.20
CA LEU A 11 -24.81 11.16 -40.37
C LEU A 11 -24.25 10.82 -38.99
N ILE A 12 -24.16 9.53 -38.68
CA ILE A 12 -23.39 9.03 -37.55
C ILE A 12 -21.93 9.00 -38.02
N HIS A 13 -21.17 10.03 -37.66
CA HIS A 13 -19.71 9.95 -37.73
C HIS A 13 -19.25 8.98 -36.63
N THR A 14 -19.05 7.72 -36.99
CA THR A 14 -18.19 6.82 -36.22
C THR A 14 -16.77 7.34 -36.39
N GLY A 15 -16.31 8.20 -35.48
CA GLY A 15 -14.89 8.42 -35.31
C GLY A 15 -14.30 7.11 -34.80
N CYS A 16 -13.75 6.29 -35.69
CA CYS A 16 -12.75 5.32 -35.26
C CYS A 16 -11.60 6.15 -34.70
N ILE A 17 -11.27 5.91 -33.44
CA ILE A 17 -9.97 6.29 -32.90
C ILE A 17 -8.98 5.41 -33.66
N ASP A 18 -8.40 5.95 -34.74
CA ASP A 18 -7.24 5.36 -35.42
C ASP A 18 -6.02 5.63 -34.54
N GLU A 19 -5.95 4.99 -33.38
CA GLU A 19 -4.67 4.77 -32.72
C GLU A 19 -4.18 3.41 -33.21
N GLU A 20 -3.19 3.41 -34.11
CA GLU A 20 -2.46 2.18 -34.42
C GLU A 20 -1.91 1.65 -33.08
N PRO A 21 -2.19 0.38 -32.72
CA PRO A 21 -1.69 -0.18 -31.48
C PRO A 21 -0.17 -0.08 -31.47
N ALA A 22 0.39 0.42 -30.36
CA ALA A 22 1.82 0.59 -30.21
C ALA A 22 2.54 -0.73 -30.52
N ALA A 23 3.50 -0.71 -31.44
CA ALA A 23 4.32 -1.87 -31.74
C ALA A 23 5.18 -2.21 -30.51
N TYR A 24 5.09 -3.45 -30.03
CA TYR A 24 5.88 -3.92 -28.90
C TYR A 24 7.38 -3.84 -29.21
N GLU A 25 8.15 -3.35 -28.23
CA GLU A 25 9.60 -3.33 -28.24
C GLU A 25 10.11 -3.94 -26.94
N GLU A 26 10.98 -4.96 -27.03
CA GLU A 26 11.60 -5.55 -25.85
C GLU A 26 12.55 -4.52 -25.20
N LYS A 27 12.34 -4.24 -23.91
CA LYS A 27 13.13 -3.27 -23.14
C LYS A 27 13.35 -3.76 -21.72
N LEU A 28 14.32 -3.17 -21.04
CA LEU A 28 14.40 -3.29 -19.59
C LEU A 28 13.23 -2.56 -18.93
N VAL A 29 12.65 -3.23 -17.94
CA VAL A 29 11.63 -2.71 -17.04
C VAL A 29 12.28 -2.53 -15.67
N VAL A 30 12.25 -1.30 -15.15
CA VAL A 30 12.84 -0.94 -13.87
C VAL A 30 11.79 -0.32 -12.96
N TYR A 31 11.56 -0.94 -11.80
CA TYR A 31 10.78 -0.35 -10.72
C TYR A 31 11.69 -0.09 -9.54
N ALA A 32 11.81 1.17 -9.13
CA ALA A 32 12.66 1.56 -8.03
C ALA A 32 11.98 2.60 -7.14
N SER A 33 12.26 2.55 -5.85
CA SER A 33 11.83 3.58 -4.90
C SER A 33 12.92 3.94 -3.89
N LEU A 34 12.98 5.21 -3.48
CA LEU A 34 13.84 5.68 -2.39
C LEU A 34 13.00 6.22 -1.23
N THR A 35 13.47 6.05 0.00
CA THR A 35 12.91 6.73 1.18
C THR A 35 13.91 7.72 1.75
N ALA A 36 13.45 8.95 2.01
CA ALA A 36 14.20 9.98 2.71
C ALA A 36 14.75 9.48 4.05
N GLY A 37 16.06 9.63 4.27
CA GLY A 37 16.73 9.30 5.51
C GLY A 37 16.95 7.81 5.75
N LEU A 38 16.68 6.93 4.78
CA LEU A 38 16.84 5.48 4.93
C LEU A 38 17.59 4.87 3.73
N PRO A 39 18.27 3.73 3.89
CA PRO A 39 18.74 2.92 2.76
C PRO A 39 17.57 2.19 2.08
N MET A 40 17.79 1.69 0.85
CA MET A 40 16.78 0.87 0.17
C MET A 40 16.48 -0.39 1.00
N GLY A 41 15.23 -0.83 1.01
CA GLY A 41 14.78 -2.07 1.64
C GLY A 41 14.06 -1.90 2.98
N VAL A 42 14.36 -0.85 3.75
CA VAL A 42 13.85 -0.69 5.13
C VAL A 42 12.33 -0.57 5.19
N LEU A 43 11.72 0.19 4.26
CA LEU A 43 10.25 0.35 4.15
C LEU A 43 9.67 -0.35 2.91
N GLY A 44 10.27 -1.47 2.51
CA GLY A 44 9.83 -2.22 1.32
C GLY A 44 10.28 -1.62 0.00
N ASP A 45 11.12 -0.59 0.01
CA ASP A 45 11.70 -0.02 -1.19
C ASP A 45 12.70 -0.96 -1.83
N THR A 46 12.62 -1.13 -3.14
CA THR A 46 13.51 -2.04 -3.87
C THR A 46 13.77 -1.49 -5.26
N CYS A 47 14.89 -1.89 -5.88
CA CYS A 47 15.05 -1.79 -7.31
C CYS A 47 14.80 -3.17 -7.92
N ILE A 48 13.82 -3.31 -8.80
CA ILE A 48 13.53 -4.53 -9.54
C ILE A 48 13.86 -4.28 -11.01
N VAL A 49 14.68 -5.16 -11.59
CA VAL A 49 15.04 -5.14 -13.01
C VAL A 49 14.54 -6.42 -13.67
N SER A 50 13.83 -6.25 -14.78
CA SER A 50 13.31 -7.35 -15.60
C SER A 50 13.30 -6.97 -17.07
N LEU A 51 13.04 -7.94 -17.95
CA LEU A 51 12.74 -7.70 -19.36
C LEU A 51 11.22 -7.64 -19.57
N SER A 52 10.78 -6.76 -20.46
CA SER A 52 9.42 -6.85 -20.99
C SER A 52 9.27 -8.11 -21.83
N ALA A 53 8.05 -8.57 -22.04
CA ALA A 53 7.71 -9.65 -22.97
C ALA A 53 6.47 -9.27 -23.76
N ASP A 54 6.38 -9.74 -25.00
CA ASP A 54 5.17 -9.60 -25.80
C ASP A 54 4.04 -10.44 -25.18
N ILE A 55 2.81 -9.94 -25.17
CA ILE A 55 1.66 -10.63 -24.60
C ILE A 55 1.34 -11.96 -25.29
N THR A 56 1.79 -12.14 -26.54
CA THR A 56 1.63 -13.38 -27.32
C THR A 56 2.73 -14.41 -27.03
N GLU A 57 3.81 -14.02 -26.35
CA GLU A 57 4.88 -14.93 -25.98
C GLU A 57 4.54 -15.70 -24.70
N GLU A 58 4.56 -17.04 -24.81
CA GLU A 58 4.43 -17.91 -23.64
C GLU A 58 5.78 -18.01 -22.91
N LYS A 59 6.09 -16.99 -22.10
CA LYS A 59 7.27 -16.95 -21.23
C LYS A 59 6.89 -17.19 -19.77
N ASN A 60 7.75 -17.93 -19.06
CA ASN A 60 7.68 -18.02 -17.60
C ASN A 60 8.03 -16.63 -17.01
N PRO A 61 7.12 -15.94 -16.28
CA PRO A 61 7.40 -14.59 -15.76
C PRO A 61 8.62 -14.54 -14.86
N GLN A 62 8.90 -15.60 -14.11
CA GLN A 62 10.08 -15.69 -13.24
C GLN A 62 11.40 -15.67 -14.04
N ALA A 63 11.38 -16.07 -15.31
CA ALA A 63 12.56 -16.05 -16.18
C ALA A 63 12.85 -14.64 -16.75
N LEU A 64 11.93 -13.69 -16.61
CA LEU A 64 12.12 -12.31 -17.07
C LEU A 64 12.97 -11.46 -16.10
N PHE A 65 13.12 -11.90 -14.86
CA PHE A 65 13.91 -11.18 -13.87
C PHE A 65 15.41 -11.22 -14.18
N VAL A 66 16.03 -10.04 -14.23
CA VAL A 66 17.44 -9.89 -14.59
C VAL A 66 18.29 -9.81 -13.32
N SER A 67 19.02 -10.88 -12.99
CA SER A 67 19.75 -11.00 -11.71
C SER A 67 21.23 -10.58 -11.76
N ASP A 68 21.73 -10.20 -12.94
CA ASP A 68 23.12 -9.81 -13.20
C ASP A 68 23.24 -8.45 -13.93
N ALA A 69 22.24 -7.59 -13.80
CA ALA A 69 22.31 -6.21 -14.26
C ALA A 69 23.31 -5.39 -13.42
N PHE A 70 24.01 -4.46 -14.06
CA PHE A 70 24.80 -3.45 -13.37
C PHE A 70 23.90 -2.25 -13.05
N VAL A 71 23.59 -2.06 -11.78
CA VAL A 71 22.66 -1.01 -11.33
C VAL A 71 23.38 -0.03 -10.40
N THR A 72 23.24 1.26 -10.68
CA THR A 72 23.84 2.34 -9.91
C THR A 72 22.84 3.42 -9.54
N VAL A 73 23.11 4.11 -8.44
CA VAL A 73 22.37 5.30 -8.01
C VAL A 73 23.36 6.38 -7.57
N HIS A 74 23.06 7.63 -7.88
CA HIS A 74 23.85 8.78 -7.45
C HIS A 74 23.01 10.04 -7.32
N GLU A 75 23.44 10.97 -6.45
CA GLU A 75 22.86 12.31 -6.41
C GLU A 75 23.24 13.07 -7.68
N VAL A 76 22.26 13.69 -8.33
CA VAL A 76 22.49 14.50 -9.53
C VAL A 76 23.38 15.69 -9.19
N GLY A 77 24.47 15.84 -9.95
CA GLY A 77 25.49 16.87 -9.71
C GLY A 77 26.66 16.42 -8.83
N GLN A 78 26.61 15.20 -8.28
CA GLN A 78 27.74 14.55 -7.62
C GLN A 78 28.40 13.50 -8.54
N THR A 79 29.68 13.21 -8.28
CA THR A 79 30.43 12.17 -9.00
C THR A 79 30.48 10.84 -8.25
N ALA A 80 30.15 10.85 -6.95
CA ALA A 80 30.06 9.63 -6.16
C ALA A 80 28.87 8.79 -6.63
N THR A 81 29.09 7.49 -6.82
CA THR A 81 28.06 6.56 -7.30
C THR A 81 28.06 5.34 -6.42
N ASP A 82 26.86 4.93 -6.02
CA ASP A 82 26.63 3.70 -5.28
C ASP A 82 26.12 2.61 -6.21
N THR A 83 26.68 1.42 -6.09
CA THR A 83 26.23 0.24 -6.81
C THR A 83 25.18 -0.49 -5.98
N LEU A 84 24.04 -0.80 -6.59
CA LEU A 84 23.02 -1.65 -5.97
C LEU A 84 23.40 -3.12 -6.16
N LEU A 85 23.24 -3.92 -5.11
CA LEU A 85 23.67 -5.31 -5.06
C LEU A 85 22.45 -6.24 -5.23
N PRO A 86 22.57 -7.32 -6.01
CA PRO A 86 21.49 -8.29 -6.16
C PRO A 86 21.19 -8.98 -4.84
N VAL A 87 19.91 -9.23 -4.56
CA VAL A 87 19.43 -9.86 -3.33
C VAL A 87 19.38 -11.39 -3.51
N PRO A 88 20.13 -12.17 -2.71
CA PRO A 88 20.08 -13.62 -2.78
C PRO A 88 18.66 -14.18 -2.59
N GLY A 89 18.25 -15.10 -3.47
CA GLY A 89 16.91 -15.71 -3.42
C GLY A 89 15.77 -14.83 -3.91
N SER A 90 16.05 -13.62 -4.42
CA SER A 90 15.05 -12.73 -5.01
C SER A 90 15.52 -12.25 -6.39
N PRO A 91 15.30 -13.04 -7.46
CA PRO A 91 15.72 -12.69 -8.82
C PRO A 91 15.25 -11.29 -9.23
N GLY A 92 16.12 -10.54 -9.91
CA GLY A 92 15.80 -9.19 -10.39
C GLY A 92 15.83 -8.09 -9.33
N ARG A 93 15.92 -8.43 -8.03
CA ARG A 93 15.89 -7.46 -6.94
C ARG A 93 17.30 -6.99 -6.57
N TYR A 94 17.46 -5.67 -6.43
CA TYR A 94 18.69 -5.00 -6.04
C TYR A 94 18.43 -4.03 -4.89
N LEU A 95 19.41 -3.89 -3.99
CA LEU A 95 19.37 -2.98 -2.85
C LEU A 95 20.68 -2.20 -2.70
N SER A 96 20.61 -1.01 -2.11
CA SER A 96 21.80 -0.27 -1.71
C SER A 96 22.48 -0.94 -0.52
N LYS A 97 23.72 -0.54 -0.23
CA LYS A 97 24.33 -0.86 1.06
C LYS A 97 23.59 -0.12 2.17
N GLU A 98 23.57 -0.66 3.37
CA GLU A 98 22.94 -0.04 4.56
C GLU A 98 23.54 1.33 4.91
N SER A 99 24.78 1.58 4.50
CA SER A 99 25.47 2.87 4.71
C SER A 99 25.04 3.97 3.74
N VAL A 100 24.29 3.63 2.69
CA VAL A 100 23.85 4.59 1.66
C VAL A 100 22.50 5.15 2.09
N ILE A 101 22.50 6.41 2.51
CA ILE A 101 21.32 7.11 2.99
C ILE A 101 20.92 8.15 1.95
N PHE A 102 19.64 8.16 1.56
CA PHE A 102 19.12 9.12 0.60
C PHE A 102 18.63 10.37 1.32
N ASP A 103 19.23 11.51 0.99
CA ASP A 103 18.94 12.77 1.67
C ASP A 103 17.63 13.39 1.17
N PRO A 104 16.81 13.98 2.07
CA PRO A 104 15.62 14.72 1.69
C PRO A 104 15.94 15.93 0.81
N GLY A 105 15.03 16.25 -0.11
CA GLY A 105 15.13 17.40 -1.01
C GLY A 105 16.11 17.23 -2.17
N LYS A 106 16.84 16.11 -2.24
CA LYS A 106 17.82 15.82 -3.28
C LYS A 106 17.22 15.10 -4.47
N THR A 107 17.83 15.29 -5.65
CA THR A 107 17.49 14.53 -6.85
C THR A 107 18.50 13.40 -7.04
N TYR A 108 17.99 12.19 -7.23
CA TYR A 108 18.81 11.01 -7.50
C TYR A 108 18.53 10.48 -8.90
N ARG A 109 19.58 9.94 -9.52
CA ARG A 109 19.53 9.24 -10.79
C ARG A 109 19.88 7.78 -10.59
N LEU A 110 19.01 6.89 -11.07
CA LEU A 110 19.24 5.46 -11.10
C LEU A 110 19.51 5.03 -12.54
N GLU A 111 20.54 4.23 -12.74
CA GLU A 111 20.92 3.69 -14.05
C GLU A 111 21.01 2.17 -13.95
N ALA A 112 20.47 1.47 -14.95
CA ALA A 112 20.58 0.02 -15.07
C ALA A 112 21.12 -0.33 -16.46
N THR A 113 22.15 -1.19 -16.49
CA THR A 113 22.73 -1.70 -17.73
C THR A 113 22.75 -3.22 -17.70
N TRP A 114 22.25 -3.84 -18.76
CA TRP A 114 22.30 -5.29 -18.94
C TRP A 114 22.42 -5.60 -20.43
N GLN A 115 23.50 -6.29 -20.81
CA GLN A 115 23.86 -6.53 -22.21
C GLN A 115 23.92 -5.20 -22.99
N ASP A 116 23.12 -5.08 -24.06
CA ASP A 116 23.04 -3.87 -24.90
C ASP A 116 22.00 -2.86 -24.38
N PHE A 117 21.19 -3.23 -23.38
CA PHE A 117 20.20 -2.32 -22.80
C PHE A 117 20.85 -1.39 -21.78
N LYS A 118 20.53 -0.11 -21.88
CA LYS A 118 20.88 0.92 -20.91
C LYS A 118 19.69 1.82 -20.68
N VAL A 119 19.26 1.92 -19.43
CA VAL A 119 18.12 2.73 -19.02
C VAL A 119 18.48 3.59 -17.82
N TYR A 120 17.76 4.69 -17.64
CA TYR A 120 17.90 5.51 -16.44
C TYR A 120 16.59 6.20 -16.07
N GLY A 121 16.46 6.59 -14.81
CA GLY A 121 15.37 7.43 -14.32
C GLY A 121 15.89 8.41 -13.28
N GLU A 122 15.12 9.47 -13.03
CA GLU A 122 15.43 10.48 -12.02
C GLU A 122 14.21 10.76 -11.12
N THR A 123 14.46 10.97 -9.84
CA THR A 123 13.45 11.24 -8.81
C THR A 123 13.95 12.31 -7.85
N LYS A 124 13.05 13.14 -7.33
CA LYS A 124 13.35 14.10 -6.27
C LYS A 124 12.76 13.59 -4.96
N VAL A 125 13.63 13.36 -3.97
CA VAL A 125 13.23 12.91 -2.63
C VAL A 125 12.45 14.05 -1.94
N PRO A 126 11.21 13.79 -1.50
CA PRO A 126 10.44 14.77 -0.72
C PRO A 126 11.21 15.26 0.53
N GLU A 127 11.00 16.52 0.93
CA GLU A 127 11.79 17.12 2.02
C GLU A 127 11.39 16.57 3.40
N ASN A 128 10.09 16.56 3.72
CA ASN A 128 9.58 16.07 5.01
C ASN A 128 8.07 15.90 4.98
N ILE A 129 7.54 14.85 5.61
CA ILE A 129 6.11 14.72 5.85
C ILE A 129 5.76 15.12 7.27
N GLU A 130 4.70 15.90 7.45
CA GLU A 130 4.14 16.22 8.75
C GLU A 130 2.73 15.66 8.84
N PHE A 131 2.43 14.99 9.95
CA PHE A 131 1.07 14.55 10.23
C PHE A 131 0.77 14.62 11.71
N SER A 132 -0.53 14.69 12.01
CA SER A 132 -1.06 14.67 13.38
C SER A 132 -2.47 14.10 13.38
N SER A 133 -2.97 13.72 14.55
CA SER A 133 -4.39 13.41 14.72
C SER A 133 -5.08 14.63 15.35
N PRO A 134 -5.97 15.33 14.61
CA PRO A 134 -6.63 16.52 15.13
C PRO A 134 -7.57 16.19 16.29
N SER A 135 -7.65 17.09 17.27
CA SER A 135 -8.60 16.99 18.38
C SER A 135 -9.85 17.83 18.11
N GLY A 136 -11.02 17.35 18.55
CA GLY A 136 -12.25 18.14 18.43
C GLY A 136 -13.02 17.91 17.14
N GLU A 137 -12.53 17.04 16.25
CA GLU A 137 -13.23 16.68 15.02
C GLU A 137 -14.53 15.94 15.32
N THR A 138 -15.54 16.21 14.50
CA THR A 138 -16.85 15.57 14.58
C THR A 138 -17.16 14.83 13.30
N TYR A 139 -18.03 13.83 13.39
CA TYR A 139 -18.53 13.09 12.25
C TYR A 139 -19.98 12.68 12.47
N ILE A 140 -20.71 12.48 11.37
CA ILE A 140 -22.12 12.11 11.42
C ILE A 140 -22.24 10.59 11.55
N CYS A 141 -22.94 10.15 12.59
CA CYS A 141 -23.32 8.75 12.80
C CYS A 141 -24.82 8.68 13.08
N ASP A 142 -25.55 7.92 12.25
CA ASP A 142 -27.01 7.75 12.37
C ASP A 142 -27.76 9.10 12.46
N GLY A 143 -27.32 10.08 11.67
CA GLY A 143 -27.90 11.44 11.64
C GLY A 143 -27.52 12.34 12.83
N ASN A 144 -26.70 11.87 13.76
CA ASN A 144 -26.21 12.65 14.90
C ASN A 144 -24.72 12.96 14.74
N GLU A 145 -24.34 14.20 15.01
CA GLU A 145 -22.95 14.59 15.10
C GLU A 145 -22.34 14.01 16.39
N ARG A 146 -21.19 13.35 16.26
CA ARG A 146 -20.43 12.77 17.38
C ARG A 146 -18.97 13.14 17.27
N LEU A 147 -18.31 13.25 18.41
CA LEU A 147 -16.87 13.47 18.48
C LEU A 147 -16.11 12.23 18.00
N VAL A 148 -15.09 12.44 17.18
CA VAL A 148 -14.14 11.40 16.78
C VAL A 148 -12.95 11.42 17.73
N ASP A 149 -12.51 10.25 18.16
CA ASP A 149 -11.34 10.12 19.04
C ASP A 149 -10.06 10.50 18.28
N ASN A 150 -9.10 11.10 18.98
CA ASN A 150 -7.78 11.40 18.42
C ASN A 150 -6.72 10.43 18.97
N VAL A 151 -5.65 10.23 18.21
CA VAL A 151 -4.56 9.31 18.59
C VAL A 151 -3.23 10.05 18.71
N ASN A 152 -2.37 9.57 19.61
CA ASN A 152 -1.00 10.06 19.70
C ASN A 152 -0.19 9.55 18.51
N THR A 153 0.32 10.49 17.72
CA THR A 153 1.12 10.25 16.52
C THR A 153 2.62 10.39 16.78
N GLU A 154 3.02 10.86 17.96
CA GLU A 154 4.42 11.05 18.37
C GLU A 154 4.86 9.95 19.36
N ASN A 155 4.80 8.70 18.93
CA ASN A 155 5.13 7.54 19.77
C ASN A 155 6.08 6.52 19.11
N PHE A 156 6.56 6.79 17.89
CA PHE A 156 7.46 5.92 17.16
C PHE A 156 8.47 6.74 16.35
N ASN A 157 9.71 6.28 16.24
CA ASN A 157 10.71 6.86 15.36
C ASN A 157 11.07 5.87 14.27
N ILE A 158 10.79 6.25 13.02
CA ILE A 158 10.97 5.39 11.84
C ILE A 158 12.44 5.01 11.60
N ALA A 159 13.40 5.83 12.06
CA ALA A 159 14.83 5.52 11.96
C ALA A 159 15.23 4.25 12.75
N TRP A 160 14.44 3.84 13.75
CA TRP A 160 14.69 2.58 14.48
C TRP A 160 14.63 1.34 13.59
N LEU A 161 13.90 1.40 12.46
CA LEU A 161 13.83 0.33 11.48
C LEU A 161 15.15 0.08 10.76
N GLN A 162 16.06 1.07 10.72
CA GLN A 162 17.41 0.91 10.17
C GLN A 162 18.39 0.32 11.20
N GLU A 163 18.24 0.70 12.47
CA GLU A 163 19.26 0.49 13.50
C GLU A 163 19.25 -0.90 14.14
N THR A 164 18.29 -1.77 13.78
CA THR A 164 18.01 -2.99 14.55
C THR A 164 18.09 -4.24 13.69
N ALA A 165 18.57 -5.33 14.29
CA ALA A 165 18.64 -6.64 13.62
C ALA A 165 17.27 -7.32 13.51
N GLY A 166 16.22 -6.73 14.11
CA GLY A 166 14.86 -7.22 14.09
C GLY A 166 13.93 -6.40 14.97
N PHE A 167 12.63 -6.62 14.79
CA PHE A 167 11.58 -5.82 15.45
C PHE A 167 11.54 -6.01 16.99
N GLU A 168 12.10 -7.10 17.53
CA GLU A 168 12.22 -7.30 18.99
C GLU A 168 13.05 -6.22 19.69
N GLU A 169 14.13 -5.74 19.05
CA GLU A 169 14.94 -4.66 19.61
C GLU A 169 14.21 -3.31 19.56
N ILE A 170 13.36 -3.12 18.55
CA ILE A 170 12.50 -1.94 18.42
C ILE A 170 11.48 -1.92 19.56
N PHE A 171 10.88 -3.07 19.90
CA PHE A 171 9.95 -3.20 21.03
C PHE A 171 10.53 -2.72 22.36
N GLN A 172 11.83 -2.87 22.58
CA GLN A 172 12.50 -2.37 23.79
C GLN A 172 12.65 -0.84 23.82
N LYS A 173 12.63 -0.18 22.65
CA LYS A 173 12.69 1.28 22.52
C LYS A 173 11.31 1.95 22.62
N ILE A 174 10.23 1.18 22.43
CA ILE A 174 8.86 1.69 22.42
C ILE A 174 8.36 1.96 23.85
N ASP A 175 7.88 3.18 24.08
CA ASP A 175 7.12 3.53 25.28
C ASP A 175 5.63 3.22 25.05
N PHE A 176 5.21 2.02 25.43
CA PHE A 176 3.83 1.55 25.27
C PHE A 176 2.79 2.44 25.97
N THR A 177 3.17 3.24 26.97
CA THR A 177 2.23 4.16 27.66
C THR A 177 1.80 5.34 26.79
N LYS A 178 2.53 5.60 25.71
CA LYS A 178 2.23 6.65 24.73
C LYS A 178 1.40 6.17 23.55
N ILE A 179 1.08 4.87 23.49
CA ILE A 179 0.30 4.29 22.39
C ILE A 179 -1.18 4.50 22.68
N SER A 180 -1.87 5.21 21.79
CA SER A 180 -3.32 5.35 21.86
C SER A 180 -4.01 4.04 21.49
N THR A 181 -5.16 3.80 22.13
CA THR A 181 -6.06 2.71 21.76
C THR A 181 -7.24 3.27 20.98
N ALA A 182 -7.52 2.73 19.80
CA ALA A 182 -8.69 3.06 19.00
C ALA A 182 -9.66 1.87 18.99
N ILE A 183 -10.94 2.16 19.20
CA ILE A 183 -11.98 1.14 19.34
C ILE A 183 -12.61 0.88 17.98
N TYR A 184 -12.48 -0.36 17.51
CA TYR A 184 -13.12 -0.84 16.30
C TYR A 184 -14.54 -1.28 16.62
N ARG A 185 -15.52 -0.51 16.15
CA ARG A 185 -16.95 -0.83 16.27
C ARG A 185 -17.45 -1.42 14.97
N ASN A 186 -18.10 -2.58 15.02
CA ASN A 186 -18.58 -3.30 13.83
C ASN A 186 -20.08 -3.09 13.55
N GLU A 187 -20.72 -2.12 14.19
CA GLU A 187 -22.16 -1.90 14.07
C GLU A 187 -22.51 -0.58 13.36
N ARG A 188 -23.69 -0.55 12.73
CA ARG A 188 -24.37 0.67 12.26
C ARG A 188 -23.48 1.58 11.38
N CYS A 189 -23.38 2.87 11.74
CA CYS A 189 -22.61 3.89 11.05
C CYS A 189 -21.09 3.64 11.03
N TYR A 190 -20.57 2.74 11.88
CA TYR A 190 -19.13 2.49 12.01
C TYR A 190 -18.57 1.53 10.95
N VAL A 191 -19.43 0.67 10.39
CA VAL A 191 -19.12 -0.24 9.27
C VAL A 191 -20.26 -0.21 8.27
N GLY A 192 -19.98 0.23 7.04
CA GLY A 192 -21.05 0.63 6.13
C GLY A 192 -20.59 1.00 4.73
N SER A 193 -19.56 1.83 4.65
CA SER A 193 -19.03 2.35 3.39
C SER A 193 -17.70 3.06 3.63
N PHE A 194 -17.15 3.69 2.59
CA PHE A 194 -16.04 4.64 2.70
C PHE A 194 -16.37 5.85 3.59
N ALA A 195 -17.66 6.17 3.79
CA ALA A 195 -18.14 7.25 4.65
C ALA A 195 -18.55 6.75 6.05
N SER A 196 -18.06 5.58 6.46
CA SER A 196 -18.24 5.08 7.82
C SER A 196 -17.55 5.98 8.84
N PHE A 197 -18.12 6.04 10.03
CA PHE A 197 -17.56 6.80 11.14
C PHE A 197 -16.11 6.35 11.41
N PRO A 198 -15.14 7.27 11.36
CA PRO A 198 -13.73 6.92 11.48
C PRO A 198 -13.36 6.53 12.91
N LEU A 199 -12.35 5.67 13.06
CA LEU A 199 -11.74 5.39 14.36
C LEU A 199 -10.99 6.64 14.87
N PHE A 200 -10.31 7.35 13.97
CA PHE A 200 -9.65 8.62 14.20
C PHE A 200 -9.41 9.35 12.87
N PHE A 201 -9.04 10.63 12.93
CA PHE A 201 -8.59 11.38 11.77
C PHE A 201 -7.06 11.51 11.74
N LEU A 202 -6.51 11.63 10.53
CA LEU A 202 -5.12 12.02 10.29
C LEU A 202 -5.06 13.25 9.40
N ASN A 203 -4.49 14.33 9.93
CA ASN A 203 -4.11 15.51 9.17
C ASN A 203 -2.69 15.36 8.66
N PHE A 204 -2.43 15.84 7.46
CA PHE A 204 -1.08 15.97 6.89
C PHE A 204 -0.96 17.23 6.05
N ASN A 205 0.27 17.63 5.72
CA ASN A 205 0.56 18.77 4.86
C ASN A 205 0.25 18.47 3.38
N SER A 206 -1.04 18.34 3.05
CA SER A 206 -1.53 17.95 1.72
C SER A 206 -1.20 18.94 0.61
N GLU A 207 -0.95 20.21 0.94
CA GLU A 207 -0.57 21.23 -0.05
C GLU A 207 0.84 21.01 -0.62
N ASP A 208 1.69 20.27 0.09
CA ASP A 208 3.07 20.03 -0.30
C ASP A 208 3.22 18.78 -1.21
N TYR A 209 2.19 17.93 -1.28
CA TYR A 209 2.28 16.61 -1.89
C TYR A 209 1.05 16.22 -2.72
N SER A 210 1.32 15.68 -3.92
CA SER A 210 0.29 15.22 -4.85
C SER A 210 -0.42 13.94 -4.39
N THR A 211 0.25 13.08 -3.60
CA THR A 211 -0.33 11.83 -3.08
C THR A 211 0.38 11.40 -1.80
N ILE A 212 -0.40 10.86 -0.87
CA ILE A 212 0.09 10.16 0.32
C ILE A 212 -0.30 8.68 0.24
N GLN A 213 0.65 7.80 0.49
CA GLN A 213 0.39 6.39 0.76
C GLN A 213 0.28 6.17 2.27
N ILE A 214 -0.83 5.59 2.70
CA ILE A 214 -1.02 5.13 4.07
C ILE A 214 -0.91 3.61 4.08
N SER A 215 -0.04 3.11 4.95
CA SER A 215 0.12 1.68 5.19
C SER A 215 -0.26 1.35 6.64
N SER A 216 -1.09 0.33 6.82
CA SER A 216 -1.48 -0.22 8.11
C SER A 216 -0.90 -1.63 8.24
N PHE A 217 0.19 -1.74 9.00
CA PHE A 217 0.87 -3.00 9.23
C PHE A 217 0.52 -3.55 10.61
N ALA A 218 -0.25 -4.62 10.66
CA ALA A 218 -0.59 -5.31 11.89
C ALA A 218 0.60 -6.13 12.37
N LEU A 219 1.17 -5.79 13.52
CA LEU A 219 2.35 -6.46 14.09
C LEU A 219 1.99 -7.80 14.74
N GLU A 220 0.71 -7.99 15.04
CA GLU A 220 0.17 -9.17 15.73
C GLU A 220 -0.78 -9.98 14.82
N SER A 221 -0.64 -9.87 13.50
CA SER A 221 -1.51 -10.57 12.54
C SER A 221 -1.43 -12.10 12.62
N GLU A 222 -0.30 -12.62 13.09
CA GLU A 222 -0.04 -14.06 13.18
C GLU A 222 -0.40 -14.67 14.55
N VAL A 223 -0.97 -13.89 15.47
CA VAL A 223 -1.36 -14.40 16.79
C VAL A 223 -2.43 -15.48 16.63
N ARG A 224 -2.13 -16.65 17.18
CA ARG A 224 -2.98 -17.83 17.12
C ARG A 224 -3.70 -18.09 18.44
N GLY A 225 -4.92 -18.59 18.34
CA GLY A 225 -5.73 -19.03 19.47
C GLY A 225 -6.81 -20.00 19.02
N LEU A 226 -7.60 -20.49 19.98
CA LEU A 226 -8.69 -21.42 19.68
C LEU A 226 -9.87 -20.70 19.02
N GLU A 227 -10.50 -21.38 18.07
CA GLU A 227 -11.74 -20.93 17.47
C GLU A 227 -12.84 -20.62 18.52
N PRO A 228 -13.60 -19.53 18.32
CA PRO A 228 -14.60 -19.09 19.26
C PRO A 228 -15.81 -20.02 19.27
N LEU A 229 -16.36 -20.23 20.47
CA LEU A 229 -17.61 -20.97 20.66
C LEU A 229 -18.80 -20.09 20.25
N THR A 230 -19.77 -20.67 19.55
CA THR A 230 -20.97 -19.95 19.04
C THR A 230 -22.16 -20.03 20.01
N GLY A 231 -22.05 -20.79 21.10
CA GLY A 231 -23.13 -20.94 22.07
C GLY A 231 -22.67 -21.44 23.44
N ARG A 232 -23.56 -21.36 24.43
CA ARG A 232 -23.40 -21.93 25.78
C ARG A 232 -24.18 -23.25 25.86
N GLY A 233 -23.51 -24.38 25.75
CA GLY A 233 -24.13 -25.71 25.87
C GLY A 233 -23.12 -26.86 25.72
N ASP A 234 -23.50 -28.06 26.14
CA ASP A 234 -22.62 -29.25 26.17
C ASP A 234 -22.18 -29.73 24.77
N ASP A 235 -22.88 -29.31 23.71
CA ASP A 235 -22.56 -29.64 22.31
C ASP A 235 -21.42 -28.77 21.71
N ASN A 236 -20.93 -27.76 22.44
CA ASN A 236 -19.80 -26.87 22.10
C ASN A 236 -19.70 -26.49 20.60
N PRO A 237 -20.76 -25.94 19.98
CA PRO A 237 -20.67 -25.48 18.60
C PRO A 237 -19.66 -24.32 18.53
N PHE A 238 -18.88 -24.27 17.45
CA PHE A 238 -17.81 -23.29 17.25
C PHE A 238 -17.86 -22.72 15.84
N PHE A 239 -17.25 -21.55 15.65
CA PHE A 239 -17.00 -21.01 14.33
C PHE A 239 -15.77 -21.69 13.73
N ASP A 240 -16.01 -22.57 12.77
CA ASP A 240 -14.96 -23.25 12.00
C ASP A 240 -14.42 -22.30 10.91
N TYR A 241 -13.42 -21.50 11.28
CA TYR A 241 -12.83 -20.48 10.41
C TYR A 241 -11.99 -21.10 9.30
N ASN A 242 -11.26 -22.19 9.59
CA ASN A 242 -10.42 -22.87 8.61
C ASN A 242 -11.15 -23.97 7.81
N ARG A 243 -12.40 -24.26 8.16
CA ARG A 243 -13.33 -25.17 7.45
C ARG A 243 -12.87 -26.63 7.48
N ASN A 244 -12.21 -27.06 8.55
CA ASN A 244 -11.71 -28.43 8.69
C ASN A 244 -12.63 -29.34 9.54
N GLY A 245 -13.71 -28.79 10.11
CA GLY A 245 -14.67 -29.51 10.95
C GLY A 245 -14.20 -29.80 12.37
N MET A 246 -13.06 -29.24 12.81
CA MET A 246 -12.46 -29.44 14.13
C MET A 246 -12.17 -28.09 14.78
N ARG A 247 -12.50 -27.96 16.06
CA ARG A 247 -12.17 -26.75 16.83
C ARG A 247 -10.68 -26.74 17.13
N ASP A 248 -9.91 -25.97 16.38
CA ASP A 248 -8.47 -25.91 16.52
C ASP A 248 -7.94 -24.48 16.53
N SER A 249 -6.64 -24.33 16.22
CA SER A 249 -5.93 -23.08 16.34
C SER A 249 -5.92 -22.32 15.03
N THR A 250 -6.40 -21.08 15.07
CA THR A 250 -6.46 -20.17 13.92
C THR A 250 -6.03 -18.75 14.32
N PHE A 251 -6.02 -17.81 13.39
CA PHE A 251 -5.63 -16.42 13.64
C PHE A 251 -6.71 -15.66 14.42
N VAL A 252 -6.48 -15.36 15.69
CA VAL A 252 -7.52 -14.76 16.56
C VAL A 252 -7.58 -13.23 16.47
N ASN A 253 -6.52 -12.61 15.96
CA ASN A 253 -6.49 -11.16 15.75
C ASN A 253 -7.07 -10.75 14.39
N LEU A 254 -7.39 -11.69 13.50
CA LEU A 254 -8.08 -11.35 12.25
C LEU A 254 -9.49 -10.81 12.56
N ILE A 255 -9.87 -9.67 11.97
CA ILE A 255 -11.22 -9.15 12.10
C ILE A 255 -12.16 -9.95 11.21
N TYR A 256 -12.89 -10.88 11.84
CA TYR A 256 -13.86 -11.75 11.18
C TYR A 256 -15.23 -11.07 11.06
N ASP A 257 -15.55 -10.66 9.84
CA ASP A 257 -16.88 -10.25 9.42
C ASP A 257 -17.18 -10.88 8.04
N THR A 258 -18.30 -11.59 7.95
CA THR A 258 -18.78 -12.28 6.74
C THR A 258 -20.08 -11.68 6.22
N THR A 259 -20.46 -10.49 6.68
CA THR A 259 -21.60 -9.76 6.11
C THR A 259 -21.29 -9.43 4.65
N SER A 260 -22.33 -9.42 3.81
CA SER A 260 -22.16 -9.12 2.38
C SER A 260 -21.56 -7.73 2.15
N LEU A 261 -21.76 -6.80 3.08
CA LEU A 261 -21.18 -5.47 3.01
C LEU A 261 -19.68 -5.48 3.26
N TYR A 262 -19.22 -6.24 4.26
CA TYR A 262 -17.80 -6.41 4.52
C TYR A 262 -17.10 -7.06 3.33
N GLN A 263 -17.71 -8.11 2.77
CA GLN A 263 -17.22 -8.79 1.57
C GLN A 263 -17.20 -7.88 0.33
N LEU A 264 -18.15 -6.97 0.19
CA LEU A 264 -18.17 -6.01 -0.93
C LEU A 264 -16.93 -5.10 -0.93
N TRP A 265 -16.53 -4.63 0.25
CA TRP A 265 -15.45 -3.65 0.37
C TRP A 265 -14.06 -4.26 0.56
N LYS A 266 -13.99 -5.41 1.23
CA LYS A 266 -12.72 -6.05 1.56
C LYS A 266 -12.52 -7.38 0.85
N GLU A 267 -13.46 -7.82 0.03
CA GLU A 267 -13.42 -9.13 -0.64
C GLU A 267 -13.44 -10.31 0.35
N ASP A 268 -13.42 -11.52 -0.20
CA ASP A 268 -13.32 -12.74 0.58
C ASP A 268 -11.92 -12.89 1.22
N TYR A 269 -11.87 -13.64 2.33
CA TYR A 269 -10.59 -13.98 2.95
C TYR A 269 -9.78 -14.89 2.03
N LEU A 270 -8.49 -14.56 1.88
CA LEU A 270 -7.50 -15.47 1.31
C LEU A 270 -7.32 -16.66 2.28
N ARG A 271 -6.85 -17.80 1.77
CA ARG A 271 -6.65 -19.01 2.58
C ARG A 271 -5.28 -19.60 2.40
N LEU A 272 -4.68 -20.00 3.50
CA LEU A 272 -3.47 -20.83 3.51
C LEU A 272 -3.84 -22.27 3.09
N GLU A 273 -2.82 -23.09 2.82
CA GLU A 273 -3.00 -24.48 2.40
C GLU A 273 -3.76 -25.33 3.43
N ASN A 274 -3.61 -25.01 4.71
CA ASN A 274 -4.34 -25.64 5.81
C ASN A 274 -5.78 -25.09 6.00
N GLY A 275 -6.23 -24.18 5.15
CA GLY A 275 -7.55 -23.57 5.20
C GLY A 275 -7.66 -22.31 6.05
N ASP A 276 -6.62 -21.94 6.82
CA ASP A 276 -6.66 -20.75 7.69
C ASP A 276 -6.92 -19.49 6.87
N PRO A 277 -7.95 -18.69 7.23
CA PRO A 277 -8.24 -17.44 6.55
C PRO A 277 -7.26 -16.35 6.97
N TYR A 278 -6.84 -15.52 6.02
CA TYR A 278 -6.01 -14.34 6.26
C TYR A 278 -6.39 -13.18 5.33
N ARG A 279 -5.89 -12.00 5.66
CA ARG A 279 -5.94 -10.81 4.81
C ARG A 279 -4.53 -10.29 4.54
N ILE A 280 -4.35 -9.63 3.41
CA ILE A 280 -3.06 -9.00 3.07
C ILE A 280 -2.66 -8.03 4.20
N ASN A 281 -1.40 -8.13 4.61
CA ASN A 281 -0.77 -7.31 5.63
C ASN A 281 0.64 -6.95 5.14
N PRO A 282 1.01 -5.67 5.00
CA PRO A 282 0.22 -4.49 5.34
C PRO A 282 -0.95 -4.23 4.39
N PHE A 283 -2.00 -3.59 4.92
CA PHE A 283 -3.01 -2.94 4.09
C PHE A 283 -2.47 -1.59 3.61
N GLN A 284 -2.76 -1.20 2.37
CA GLN A 284 -2.28 0.05 1.78
C GLN A 284 -3.41 0.81 1.08
N TRP A 285 -3.42 2.12 1.22
CA TRP A 285 -4.40 3.01 0.56
C TRP A 285 -3.71 4.32 0.15
N GLN A 286 -4.01 4.81 -1.06
CA GLN A 286 -3.57 6.13 -1.56
C GLN A 286 -4.62 7.21 -1.32
N VAL A 287 -4.20 8.33 -0.73
CA VAL A 287 -5.08 9.46 -0.40
C VAL A 287 -4.48 10.76 -0.90
N VAL A 288 -5.34 11.70 -1.28
CA VAL A 288 -4.96 13.00 -1.85
C VAL A 288 -5.51 14.18 -1.03
N GLU A 289 -6.44 13.92 -0.12
CA GLU A 289 -7.10 14.94 0.71
C GLU A 289 -6.84 14.72 2.19
N SER A 290 -6.72 15.82 2.94
CA SER A 290 -6.59 15.86 4.39
C SER A 290 -7.80 16.58 5.02
N PRO A 291 -8.30 16.18 6.19
CA PRO A 291 -7.94 15.00 6.97
C PRO A 291 -8.41 13.68 6.33
N VAL A 292 -7.65 12.61 6.57
CA VAL A 292 -8.08 11.25 6.19
C VAL A 292 -8.91 10.64 7.32
N PRO A 293 -10.16 10.22 7.04
CA PRO A 293 -10.95 9.42 7.97
C PRO A 293 -10.38 7.99 8.03
N MET A 294 -9.63 7.66 9.08
CA MET A 294 -9.11 6.31 9.30
C MET A 294 -10.23 5.40 9.78
N SER A 295 -11.00 4.87 8.82
CA SER A 295 -12.16 4.01 9.06
C SER A 295 -11.79 2.54 9.19
N TRP A 296 -12.80 1.70 9.43
CA TRP A 296 -12.69 0.24 9.52
C TRP A 296 -12.00 -0.43 8.31
N LEU A 297 -11.98 0.25 7.15
CA LEU A 297 -11.34 -0.25 5.93
C LEU A 297 -9.82 -0.39 6.07
N PHE A 298 -9.17 0.47 6.87
CA PHE A 298 -7.72 0.48 7.06
C PHE A 298 -7.21 -0.66 7.96
N PHE A 299 -8.11 -1.39 8.64
CA PHE A 299 -7.75 -2.34 9.68
C PHE A 299 -8.33 -3.70 9.38
N ASN A 300 -7.46 -4.68 9.09
CA ASN A 300 -7.83 -6.07 8.88
C ASN A 300 -7.66 -6.93 10.13
N TYR A 301 -6.92 -6.43 11.11
CA TYR A 301 -6.55 -7.14 12.33
C TYR A 301 -6.80 -6.24 13.56
N TYR A 302 -7.00 -6.88 14.70
CA TYR A 302 -6.90 -6.29 16.03
C TYR A 302 -5.45 -6.34 16.52
N GLY A 303 -5.16 -5.58 17.57
CA GLY A 303 -3.85 -5.50 18.20
C GLY A 303 -3.05 -4.28 17.77
N LEU A 304 -1.73 -4.38 17.88
CA LEU A 304 -0.82 -3.28 17.61
C LEU A 304 -0.56 -3.11 16.10
N HIS A 305 -0.76 -1.90 15.61
CA HIS A 305 -0.51 -1.51 14.21
C HIS A 305 0.60 -0.48 14.13
N LEU A 306 1.53 -0.68 13.19
CA LEU A 306 2.43 0.35 12.69
C LEU A 306 1.76 1.04 11.50
N ILE A 307 1.34 2.28 11.69
CA ILE A 307 0.79 3.11 10.63
C ILE A 307 1.92 3.94 10.04
N THR A 308 2.16 3.79 8.73
CA THR A 308 3.17 4.56 7.99
C THR A 308 2.48 5.48 7.00
N LEU A 309 2.78 6.77 7.04
CA LEU A 309 2.36 7.74 6.04
C LEU A 309 3.59 8.10 5.20
N SER A 310 3.46 7.97 3.89
CA SER A 310 4.53 8.25 2.93
C SER A 310 4.05 9.25 1.89
N ALA A 311 4.64 10.43 1.91
CA ALA A 311 4.47 11.42 0.86
C ALA A 311 5.31 11.00 -0.34
N THR A 312 4.68 10.84 -1.50
CA THR A 312 5.38 10.44 -2.72
C THR A 312 5.74 11.64 -3.58
N ASP A 313 6.75 11.50 -4.42
CA ASP A 313 7.05 12.48 -5.45
C ASP A 313 6.01 12.49 -6.59
N ASP A 314 6.19 13.43 -7.52
CA ASP A 314 5.30 13.58 -8.67
C ASP A 314 5.41 12.43 -9.67
N ASN A 315 6.54 11.72 -9.74
CA ASN A 315 6.69 10.57 -10.63
C ASN A 315 5.68 9.48 -10.25
N TYR A 316 5.49 9.24 -8.95
CA TYR A 316 4.48 8.30 -8.47
C TYR A 316 3.07 8.75 -8.88
N TYR A 317 2.71 10.01 -8.62
CA TYR A 317 1.38 10.53 -8.99
C TYR A 317 1.12 10.43 -10.50
N ASN A 318 2.07 10.86 -11.33
CA ASN A 318 1.94 10.83 -12.79
C ASN A 318 1.75 9.40 -13.30
N TYR A 319 2.58 8.46 -12.81
CA TYR A 319 2.47 7.05 -13.16
C TYR A 319 1.08 6.49 -12.85
N TYR A 320 0.51 6.84 -11.69
CA TYR A 320 -0.82 6.38 -11.28
C TYR A 320 -1.99 7.16 -11.86
N SER A 321 -1.76 8.36 -12.36
CA SER A 321 -2.73 9.11 -13.16
C SER A 321 -2.89 8.53 -14.57
N GLY A 322 -1.88 7.85 -15.09
CA GLY A 322 -1.84 7.24 -16.43
C GLY A 322 -2.48 5.84 -16.55
N ASP A 323 -3.54 5.55 -15.78
CA ASP A 323 -4.25 4.25 -15.74
C ASP A 323 -3.35 2.99 -15.58
N PRO A 324 -2.53 2.91 -14.53
CA PRO A 324 -1.62 1.77 -14.33
C PRO A 324 -2.33 0.49 -13.86
N VAL A 325 -3.61 0.58 -13.49
CA VAL A 325 -4.46 -0.56 -13.14
C VAL A 325 -5.12 -1.17 -14.38
N ALA A 326 -4.78 -0.68 -15.57
CA ALA A 326 -5.21 -1.20 -16.86
C ALA A 326 -6.75 -1.29 -16.96
N GLN A 327 -7.47 -0.24 -16.56
CA GLN A 327 -8.86 -0.11 -17.03
C GLN A 327 -8.88 0.03 -18.56
N ASN A 328 -7.78 0.51 -19.14
CA ASN A 328 -7.46 0.55 -20.55
C ASN A 328 -6.10 -0.13 -20.81
N GLU A 329 -6.16 -1.40 -21.21
CA GLU A 329 -5.00 -2.24 -21.57
C GLU A 329 -4.16 -1.74 -22.76
N PHE A 330 -4.61 -0.67 -23.45
CA PHE A 330 -3.93 -0.10 -24.61
C PHE A 330 -3.09 1.14 -24.28
N LEU A 331 -3.15 1.65 -23.05
CA LEU A 331 -2.33 2.80 -22.61
C LEU A 331 -1.20 2.32 -21.70
N LEU A 332 0.03 2.68 -22.08
CA LEU A 332 1.18 2.48 -21.20
C LEU A 332 1.15 3.52 -20.08
N PRO A 333 1.45 3.14 -18.83
CA PRO A 333 1.60 4.09 -17.74
C PRO A 333 2.69 5.13 -18.04
N GLU A 334 2.51 6.37 -17.57
CA GLU A 334 3.49 7.44 -17.72
C GLU A 334 4.69 7.23 -16.76
N GLY A 335 5.58 6.29 -17.13
CA GLY A 335 6.85 6.03 -16.47
C GLY A 335 7.89 7.13 -16.71
N ASN A 336 8.86 7.25 -15.80
CA ASN A 336 9.99 8.17 -15.91
C ASN A 336 11.32 7.46 -16.26
N ILE A 337 11.27 6.19 -16.64
CA ILE A 337 12.42 5.43 -17.11
C ILE A 337 12.66 5.73 -18.60
N ILE A 338 13.79 6.34 -18.91
CA ILE A 338 14.22 6.66 -20.27
C ILE A 338 14.86 5.43 -20.91
N ASP A 339 14.55 5.20 -22.19
CA ASP A 339 14.97 4.06 -23.00
C ASP A 339 14.50 2.68 -22.46
N GLY A 340 13.56 2.69 -21.51
CA GLY A 340 12.99 1.50 -20.86
C GLY A 340 11.53 1.71 -20.44
N TYR A 341 11.04 0.85 -19.55
CA TYR A 341 9.73 0.97 -18.91
C TYR A 341 9.86 0.96 -17.39
N GLY A 342 8.79 1.38 -16.71
CA GLY A 342 8.64 1.30 -15.25
C GLY A 342 8.67 2.65 -14.57
N LEU A 343 8.99 2.65 -13.27
CA LEU A 343 8.85 3.80 -12.40
C LEU A 343 10.02 3.88 -11.43
N PHE A 344 10.67 5.03 -11.38
CA PHE A 344 11.58 5.41 -10.32
C PHE A 344 11.04 6.61 -9.55
N PHE A 345 10.63 6.39 -8.29
CA PHE A 345 10.03 7.41 -7.45
C PHE A 345 10.72 7.51 -6.10
N SER A 346 10.38 8.54 -5.32
CA SER A 346 10.87 8.69 -3.96
C SER A 346 9.73 9.05 -3.01
N LYS A 347 9.96 8.82 -1.73
CA LYS A 347 9.02 9.17 -0.67
C LYS A 347 9.72 9.70 0.58
N ALA A 348 9.00 10.53 1.34
CA ALA A 348 9.33 10.82 2.73
C ALA A 348 8.27 10.18 3.63
N SER A 349 8.72 9.48 4.67
CA SER A 349 7.84 8.67 5.50
C SER A 349 7.98 9.02 6.98
N LYS A 350 6.85 8.96 7.69
CA LYS A 350 6.80 8.93 9.15
C LYS A 350 5.83 7.83 9.58
N ALA A 351 5.99 7.35 10.80
CA ALA A 351 5.17 6.27 11.31
C ALA A 351 4.82 6.47 12.79
N PHE A 352 3.71 5.90 13.20
CA PHE A 352 3.24 5.86 14.58
C PHE A 352 2.57 4.53 14.89
N LEU A 353 2.47 4.22 16.17
CA LEU A 353 1.81 3.02 16.67
C LEU A 353 0.41 3.34 17.19
N VAL A 354 -0.54 2.47 16.90
CA VAL A 354 -1.90 2.51 17.45
C VAL A 354 -2.35 1.10 17.80
N ASN A 355 -3.04 0.94 18.92
CA ASN A 355 -3.62 -0.34 19.32
C ASN A 355 -5.11 -0.36 18.91
N ILE A 356 -5.51 -1.34 18.10
CA ILE A 356 -6.88 -1.50 17.63
C ILE A 356 -7.55 -2.60 18.46
N VAL A 357 -8.61 -2.25 19.19
CA VAL A 357 -9.33 -3.21 20.04
C VAL A 357 -10.76 -3.37 19.57
N PRO A 358 -11.38 -4.55 19.73
CA PRO A 358 -12.81 -4.70 19.49
C PRO A 358 -13.59 -3.80 20.45
N ASP A 359 -14.73 -3.29 19.99
CA ASP A 359 -15.71 -2.67 20.89
C ASP A 359 -16.18 -3.73 21.89
N SER A 360 -15.82 -3.56 23.15
CA SER A 360 -16.22 -4.46 24.23
C SER A 360 -17.67 -4.22 24.65
N GLY A 361 -18.56 -4.03 23.68
CA GLY A 361 -20.00 -4.02 23.88
C GLY A 361 -20.43 -5.42 24.30
N ASP A 362 -20.46 -5.66 25.61
CA ASP A 362 -20.99 -6.83 26.30
C ASP A 362 -20.78 -8.17 25.58
N ALA A 363 -19.61 -8.76 25.81
CA ALA A 363 -19.52 -10.21 25.87
C ALA A 363 -20.29 -10.70 27.11
N GLU A 364 -21.63 -10.64 27.08
CA GLU A 364 -22.52 -11.27 28.06
C GLU A 364 -23.00 -12.66 27.64
#